data_AF-A0A118JYY0-F1
#
_entry.id   AF-A0A118JYY0-F1
#
_cell.length_a   1.000
_cell.length_b   1.000
_cell.length_c   1.000
_cell.angle_alpha   90.00
_cell.angle_beta   90.00
_cell.angle_gamma   90.00
#
_symmetry.space_group_name_H-M   'P 1'
#
loop_
_entity.id
_entity.type
_entity.pdbx_description
1 polymer ?
#
loop_
_entity_poly.entity_id
_entity_poly.type
_entity_poly.pdbx_seq_one_letter_code
_entity_poly.pdbx_strand_id
1 'polypeptide(L)'
;MVAAICYAWLVDTRMRIKRNGVVDGDGSTMELVVPVLNVRRGKMWKQRQAAWLFHHAGIELEILMMNKQLSILVVGQEILKTDGEVGSKCTILTDNYCEDAYDLLQNPILKKLMLAGILLDTQNLNTATTKDTEAARLLSVGSAPNYGNSLYDQLTQEQRDGAFFEALRQNYGKPPNENNVESKSPAEERVPERKHQSPRTYEKISRKEQIQAKTDTISPP
;
A
#
# COMPACT_ATOMS: atom_id res chain seq x y z
N MET A 1 4.97 3.51 -4.21
CA MET A 1 3.53 3.14 -4.17
C MET A 1 3.24 2.02 -5.16
N VAL A 2 3.57 2.22 -6.44
CA VAL A 2 3.44 1.21 -7.51
C VAL A 2 4.00 -0.17 -7.11
N ALA A 3 5.28 -0.25 -6.73
CA ALA A 3 5.89 -1.53 -6.36
C ALA A 3 5.13 -2.29 -5.25
N ALA A 4 4.63 -1.58 -4.22
CA ALA A 4 3.86 -2.21 -3.16
C ALA A 4 2.54 -2.80 -3.69
N ILE A 5 1.84 -2.07 -4.57
CA ILE A 5 0.60 -2.53 -5.22
C ILE A 5 0.87 -3.76 -6.09
N CYS A 6 1.89 -3.69 -6.94
CA CYS A 6 2.28 -4.79 -7.83
C CYS A 6 2.69 -6.03 -7.02
N TYR A 7 3.47 -5.86 -5.95
CA TYR A 7 3.89 -6.95 -5.08
C TYR A 7 2.70 -7.60 -4.37
N ALA A 8 1.80 -6.81 -3.79
CA ALA A 8 0.60 -7.34 -3.15
C ALA A 8 -0.26 -8.14 -4.13
N TRP A 9 -0.45 -7.64 -5.36
CA TRP A 9 -1.17 -8.35 -6.41
C TRP A 9 -0.50 -9.67 -6.80
N LEU A 10 0.82 -9.67 -6.96
CA LEU A 10 1.60 -10.87 -7.30
C LEU A 10 1.51 -11.94 -6.21
N VAL A 11 1.67 -11.54 -4.94
CA VAL A 11 1.57 -12.47 -3.79
C VAL A 11 0.15 -13.01 -3.66
N ASP A 12 -0.86 -12.14 -3.69
CA ASP A 12 -2.26 -12.54 -3.59
C ASP A 12 -2.64 -13.50 -4.73
N THR A 13 -2.17 -13.23 -5.96
CA THR A 13 -2.41 -14.10 -7.12
C THR A 13 -1.75 -15.46 -6.94
N ARG A 14 -0.49 -15.52 -6.49
CA ARG A 14 0.18 -16.79 -6.16
C ARG A 14 -0.55 -17.56 -5.06
N MET A 15 -1.04 -16.87 -4.03
CA MET A 15 -1.83 -17.49 -2.95
C MET A 15 -3.15 -18.06 -3.46
N ARG A 16 -3.86 -17.35 -4.35
CA ARG A 16 -5.10 -17.84 -4.98
C ARG A 16 -4.85 -19.06 -5.85
N ILE A 17 -3.77 -19.05 -6.66
CA ILE A 17 -3.40 -20.19 -7.50
C ILE A 17 -3.11 -21.42 -6.64
N LYS A 18 -2.35 -21.27 -5.55
CA LYS A 18 -2.08 -22.36 -4.60
C LYS A 18 -3.35 -22.89 -3.95
N ARG A 19 -4.26 -22.01 -3.53
CA ARG A 19 -5.55 -22.40 -2.92
C ARG A 19 -6.46 -23.15 -3.89
N ASN A 20 -6.54 -22.72 -5.14
CA ASN A 20 -7.36 -23.39 -6.15
C ASN A 20 -6.84 -24.78 -6.56
N GLY A 21 -5.59 -25.12 -6.22
CA GLY A 21 -5.01 -26.45 -6.42
C GLY A 21 -5.24 -27.43 -5.27
N VAL A 22 -5.79 -26.98 -4.13
CA VAL A 22 -6.08 -27.82 -2.96
C VAL A 22 -7.60 -28.05 -2.92
N VAL A 23 -8.02 -29.25 -3.31
CA VAL A 23 -9.40 -29.71 -3.14
C VAL A 23 -9.58 -30.13 -1.69
N ASP A 24 -10.58 -29.53 -1.04
CA ASP A 24 -11.09 -29.80 0.30
C ASP A 24 -10.22 -29.46 1.52
N GLY A 25 -10.91 -28.87 2.51
CA GLY A 25 -10.55 -29.02 3.91
C GLY A 25 -10.36 -27.70 4.67
N ASP A 26 -11.37 -27.39 5.47
CA ASP A 26 -11.36 -26.46 6.59
C ASP A 26 -11.60 -24.98 6.27
N GLY A 27 -12.36 -24.32 7.16
CA GLY A 27 -12.88 -22.97 7.05
C GLY A 27 -11.76 -21.93 7.02
N SER A 28 -11.09 -21.83 5.87
CA SER A 28 -9.95 -20.97 5.61
C SER A 28 -10.28 -19.54 6.00
N THR A 29 -9.62 -19.05 7.05
CA THR A 29 -9.47 -17.62 7.29
C THR A 29 -9.00 -16.98 6.00
N MET A 30 -9.81 -16.08 5.44
CA MET A 30 -9.53 -15.38 4.20
C MET A 30 -8.27 -14.51 4.38
N GLU A 31 -7.12 -15.07 4.03
CA GLU A 31 -5.86 -14.34 3.97
C GLU A 31 -5.85 -13.51 2.69
N LEU A 32 -5.78 -12.18 2.85
CA LEU A 32 -5.73 -11.21 1.78
C LEU A 32 -4.45 -10.39 1.92
N VAL A 33 -3.71 -10.26 0.83
CA VAL A 33 -2.56 -9.35 0.79
C VAL A 33 -3.00 -8.02 0.22
N VAL A 34 -2.90 -6.97 1.04
CA VAL A 34 -3.23 -5.59 0.65
C VAL A 34 -1.97 -4.74 0.63
N PRO A 35 -1.77 -3.88 -0.38
CA PRO A 35 -0.65 -2.96 -0.38
C PRO A 35 -0.85 -1.85 0.64
N VAL A 36 0.16 -1.63 1.48
CA VAL A 36 0.18 -0.53 2.45
C VAL A 36 0.94 0.64 1.86
N LEU A 37 0.27 1.79 1.75
CA LEU A 37 0.88 3.03 1.27
C LEU A 37 1.10 3.99 2.43
N ASN A 38 2.34 4.43 2.64
CA ASN A 38 2.68 5.44 3.65
C ASN A 38 2.36 6.87 3.16
N VAL A 39 1.12 7.09 2.70
CA VAL A 39 0.61 8.39 2.26
C VAL A 39 -0.79 8.55 2.81
N ARG A 40 -1.04 9.65 3.53
CA ARG A 40 -2.41 9.97 3.98
C ARG A 40 -3.31 10.16 2.77
N ARG A 41 -4.52 9.59 2.80
CA ARG A 41 -5.50 9.66 1.71
C ARG A 41 -5.64 11.06 1.09
N GLY A 42 -5.91 12.09 1.90
CA GLY A 42 -6.03 13.48 1.41
C GLY A 42 -4.74 14.11 0.87
N LYS A 43 -3.56 13.52 1.14
CA LYS A 43 -2.28 13.96 0.57
C LYS A 43 -2.03 13.38 -0.84
N MET A 44 -2.83 12.39 -1.27
CA MET A 44 -2.76 11.86 -2.65
C MET A 44 -3.09 12.90 -3.71
N TRP A 45 -3.82 13.97 -3.35
CA TRP A 45 -4.01 15.15 -4.19
C TRP A 45 -2.71 15.78 -4.69
N LYS A 46 -1.61 15.65 -3.93
CA LYS A 46 -0.28 16.12 -4.32
C LYS A 46 0.50 15.12 -5.16
N GLN A 47 0.06 13.86 -5.18
CA GLN A 47 0.68 12.74 -5.89
C GLN A 47 -0.05 12.48 -7.21
N ARG A 48 -0.22 13.52 -8.04
CA ARG A 48 -1.09 13.47 -9.23
C ARG A 48 -0.70 12.37 -10.21
N GLN A 49 0.59 12.13 -10.43
CA GLN A 49 1.08 11.10 -11.34
C GLN A 49 0.65 9.70 -10.88
N ALA A 50 0.83 9.41 -9.59
CA ALA A 50 0.42 8.14 -9.00
C ALA A 50 -1.11 8.00 -9.01
N ALA A 51 -1.85 9.04 -8.63
CA ALA A 51 -3.30 9.01 -8.63
C ALA A 51 -3.88 8.84 -10.05
N TRP A 52 -3.28 9.50 -11.05
CA TRP A 52 -3.64 9.34 -12.46
C TRP A 52 -3.39 7.91 -12.94
N LEU A 53 -2.21 7.36 -12.63
CA LEU A 53 -1.86 6.00 -12.98
C LEU A 53 -2.84 5.00 -12.38
N PHE A 54 -3.21 5.16 -11.10
CA PHE A 54 -4.15 4.26 -10.42
C PHE A 54 -5.56 4.35 -11.01
N HIS A 55 -6.03 5.57 -11.30
CA HIS A 55 -7.31 5.77 -11.98
C HIS A 55 -7.34 5.08 -13.36
N HIS A 56 -6.30 5.27 -14.17
CA HIS A 56 -6.20 4.66 -15.51
C HIS A 56 -5.90 3.16 -15.49
N ALA A 57 -5.44 2.63 -14.36
CA ALA A 57 -5.27 1.20 -14.13
C ALA A 57 -6.53 0.55 -13.53
N GLY A 58 -7.59 1.31 -13.25
CA GLY A 58 -8.80 0.81 -12.60
C GLY A 58 -8.58 0.38 -11.15
N ILE A 59 -7.56 0.92 -10.48
CA ILE A 59 -7.29 0.63 -9.07
C ILE A 59 -8.19 1.52 -8.22
N GLU A 60 -9.24 0.92 -7.67
CA GLU A 60 -10.13 1.58 -6.70
C GLU A 60 -9.57 1.43 -5.28
N LEU A 61 -9.34 2.56 -4.61
CA LEU A 61 -8.77 2.56 -3.26
C LEU A 61 -9.76 2.10 -2.18
N GLU A 62 -11.05 2.01 -2.50
CA GLU A 62 -12.07 1.53 -1.57
C GLU A 62 -11.86 0.05 -1.23
N ILE A 63 -11.31 -0.72 -2.18
CA ILE A 63 -10.86 -2.11 -1.98
C ILE A 63 -9.70 -2.19 -0.96
N LEU A 64 -8.92 -1.10 -0.79
CA LEU A 64 -7.80 -1.03 0.15
C LEU A 64 -8.23 -0.67 1.58
N MET A 65 -9.50 -0.33 1.80
CA MET A 65 -10.03 0.05 3.12
C MET A 65 -10.84 -1.10 3.72
N MET A 66 -10.20 -1.91 4.56
CA MET A 66 -10.90 -2.96 5.33
C MET A 66 -11.33 -2.46 6.71
N ASN A 67 -12.62 -2.57 7.02
CA ASN A 67 -13.25 -2.19 8.31
C ASN A 67 -13.29 -3.32 9.36
N LYS A 68 -12.43 -4.35 9.27
CA LYS A 68 -12.49 -5.55 10.15
C LYS A 68 -11.30 -5.64 11.11
N GLN A 69 -11.49 -6.43 12.17
CA GLN A 69 -10.45 -6.79 13.15
C GLN A 69 -9.39 -7.67 12.44
N LEU A 70 -8.29 -7.04 12.02
CA LEU A 70 -7.22 -7.67 11.27
C LEU A 70 -6.04 -7.97 12.20
N SER A 71 -5.55 -9.20 12.15
CA SER A 71 -4.15 -9.47 12.51
C SER A 71 -3.30 -9.09 11.31
N ILE A 72 -2.59 -7.95 11.41
CA ILE A 72 -1.76 -7.44 10.31
C ILE A 72 -0.35 -8.02 10.42
N LEU A 73 0.06 -8.76 9.39
CA LEU A 73 1.46 -9.12 9.17
C LEU A 73 1.99 -8.29 8.00
N VAL A 74 3.05 -7.52 8.21
CA VAL A 74 3.71 -6.75 7.15
C VAL A 74 4.68 -7.67 6.41
N VAL A 75 4.51 -7.80 5.09
CA VAL A 75 5.35 -8.64 4.22
C VAL A 75 5.96 -7.83 3.08
N GLY A 76 7.12 -8.24 2.58
CA GLY A 76 7.76 -7.64 1.39
C GLY A 76 8.53 -6.35 1.65
N GLN A 77 8.68 -5.92 2.92
CA GLN A 77 9.49 -4.75 3.25
C GLN A 77 10.98 -5.02 3.00
N GLU A 78 11.41 -6.26 3.19
CA GLU A 78 12.74 -6.79 2.92
C GLU A 78 13.01 -6.95 1.42
N ILE A 79 12.00 -7.34 0.65
CA ILE A 79 12.10 -7.53 -0.81
C ILE A 79 12.21 -6.19 -1.53
N LEU A 80 11.44 -5.19 -1.10
CA LEU A 80 11.40 -3.87 -1.76
C LEU A 80 12.52 -2.92 -1.28
N LYS A 81 13.64 -3.45 -0.79
CA LYS A 81 14.84 -2.66 -0.46
C LYS A 81 15.75 -2.60 -1.66
N THR A 82 16.14 -1.39 -2.03
CA THR A 82 17.20 -1.14 -3.00
C THR A 82 18.51 -1.03 -2.22
N ASP A 83 19.49 -1.86 -2.55
CA ASP A 83 20.89 -1.76 -2.09
C ASP A 83 21.71 -0.74 -2.91
N GLY A 84 21.08 -0.10 -3.90
CA GLY A 84 21.71 0.84 -4.82
C GLY A 84 22.02 0.23 -6.19
N GLU A 85 21.77 -1.07 -6.39
CA GLU A 85 22.01 -1.73 -7.69
C GLU A 85 20.95 -1.43 -8.75
N VAL A 86 19.80 -0.90 -8.35
CA VAL A 86 18.67 -0.58 -9.24
C VAL A 86 18.08 0.78 -8.91
N GLY A 87 17.64 1.49 -9.94
CA GLY A 87 16.97 2.79 -9.82
C GLY A 87 15.52 2.68 -9.38
N SER A 88 14.83 1.56 -9.67
CA SER A 88 13.44 1.34 -9.28
C SER A 88 13.21 0.05 -8.50
N LYS A 89 12.32 0.12 -7.51
CA LYS A 89 11.80 -1.08 -6.82
C LYS A 89 10.95 -1.96 -7.72
N CYS A 90 10.38 -1.41 -8.80
CA CYS A 90 9.66 -2.21 -9.78
C CYS A 90 10.60 -3.10 -10.59
N THR A 91 11.87 -2.71 -10.74
CA THR A 91 12.92 -3.55 -11.35
C THR A 91 13.19 -4.80 -10.51
N ILE A 92 13.30 -4.66 -9.18
CA ILE A 92 13.45 -5.81 -8.26
C ILE A 92 12.30 -6.80 -8.43
N LEU A 93 11.06 -6.29 -8.56
CA LEU A 93 9.90 -7.15 -8.76
C LEU A 93 9.91 -7.84 -10.12
N THR A 94 10.36 -7.18 -11.17
CA THR A 94 10.51 -7.82 -12.48
C THR A 94 11.52 -8.95 -12.40
N ASP A 95 12.70 -8.69 -11.82
CA ASP A 95 13.80 -9.64 -11.68
C ASP A 95 13.39 -10.87 -10.85
N ASN A 96 12.69 -10.65 -9.73
CA ASN A 96 12.22 -11.74 -8.86
C ASN A 96 11.15 -12.64 -9.48
N TYR A 97 10.50 -12.23 -10.59
CA TYR A 97 9.38 -12.94 -11.18
C TYR A 97 9.58 -13.31 -12.65
N CYS A 98 10.63 -12.79 -13.32
CA CYS A 98 10.84 -13.02 -14.75
C CYS A 98 11.22 -14.46 -15.08
N GLU A 99 11.98 -15.15 -14.22
CA GLU A 99 12.37 -16.54 -14.42
C GLU A 99 11.27 -17.51 -13.93
N ASP A 100 10.81 -17.36 -12.69
CA ASP A 100 9.96 -18.36 -12.04
C ASP A 100 8.44 -18.18 -12.26
N ALA A 101 8.00 -17.00 -12.70
CA ALA A 101 6.58 -16.68 -12.84
C ALA A 101 6.30 -15.61 -13.89
N TYR A 102 6.95 -15.75 -15.05
CA TYR A 102 6.82 -14.83 -16.17
C TYR A 102 5.36 -14.62 -16.61
N ASP A 103 4.53 -15.65 -16.53
CA ASP A 103 3.11 -15.59 -16.89
C ASP A 103 2.33 -14.58 -16.04
N LEU A 104 2.69 -14.43 -14.76
CA LEU A 104 2.07 -13.43 -13.89
C LEU A 104 2.43 -12.01 -14.35
N LEU A 105 3.65 -11.83 -14.85
CA LEU A 105 4.10 -10.57 -15.45
C LEU A 105 3.45 -10.28 -16.81
N GLN A 106 2.72 -11.22 -17.42
CA GLN A 106 1.99 -10.94 -18.67
C GLN A 106 0.68 -10.19 -18.45
N ASN A 107 0.21 -10.01 -17.21
CA ASN A 107 -0.98 -9.21 -16.94
C ASN A 107 -0.78 -7.75 -17.43
N PRO A 108 -1.60 -7.25 -18.37
CA PRO A 108 -1.39 -5.93 -18.98
C PRO A 108 -1.41 -4.77 -17.99
N ILE A 109 -2.25 -4.85 -16.95
CA ILE A 109 -2.34 -3.81 -15.91
C ILE A 109 -1.05 -3.83 -15.08
N LEU A 110 -0.59 -5.02 -14.67
CA LEU A 110 0.65 -5.18 -13.93
C LEU A 110 1.86 -4.68 -14.74
N LYS A 111 1.96 -5.03 -16.02
CA LYS A 111 3.02 -4.54 -16.92
C LYS A 111 3.05 -3.02 -16.97
N LYS A 112 1.90 -2.40 -17.24
CA LYS A 112 1.77 -0.94 -17.31
C LYS A 112 2.17 -0.28 -16.01
N LEU A 113 1.72 -0.80 -14.86
CA LEU A 113 2.07 -0.28 -13.55
C LEU A 113 3.58 -0.40 -13.29
N MET A 114 4.16 -1.58 -13.43
CA MET A 114 5.58 -1.82 -13.18
C MET A 114 6.46 -0.96 -14.09
N LEU A 115 6.13 -0.88 -15.39
CA LEU A 115 6.83 -0.03 -16.34
C LEU A 115 6.73 1.45 -15.93
N ALA A 116 5.52 1.95 -15.61
CA ALA A 116 5.32 3.32 -15.15
C ALA A 116 6.16 3.63 -13.90
N GLY A 117 6.27 2.68 -12.96
CA GLY A 117 7.13 2.81 -11.78
C GLY A 117 8.60 2.96 -12.14
N ILE A 118 9.12 2.11 -13.03
CA ILE A 118 10.51 2.21 -13.52
C ILE A 118 10.75 3.56 -14.19
N LEU A 119 9.88 3.97 -15.10
CA LEU A 119 10.05 5.21 -15.85
C LEU A 119 10.01 6.45 -14.95
N LEU A 120 9.11 6.49 -13.96
CA LEU A 120 9.04 7.61 -13.01
C LEU A 120 10.28 7.68 -12.11
N ASP A 121 10.73 6.53 -11.57
CA ASP A 121 11.89 6.49 -10.67
C ASP A 121 13.20 6.83 -11.39
N THR A 122 13.31 6.48 -12.68
CA THR A 122 14.54 6.64 -13.49
C THR A 122 14.51 7.84 -14.44
N GLN A 123 13.48 8.69 -14.35
CA GLN A 123 13.27 9.84 -15.24
C GLN A 123 13.29 9.45 -16.73
N ASN A 124 12.41 8.52 -17.09
CA ASN A 124 12.33 7.94 -18.44
C ASN A 124 13.63 7.25 -18.87
N LEU A 125 14.20 6.43 -17.99
CA LEU A 125 15.47 5.71 -18.18
C LEU A 125 16.73 6.60 -18.31
N ASN A 126 16.63 7.92 -18.13
CA ASN A 126 17.81 8.82 -18.18
C ASN A 126 18.80 8.56 -17.04
N THR A 127 18.31 8.07 -15.90
CA THR A 127 19.11 7.72 -14.72
C THR A 127 19.04 6.23 -14.41
N ALA A 128 18.62 5.42 -15.38
CA ALA A 128 18.46 3.98 -15.22
C ALA A 128 19.80 3.25 -15.16
N THR A 129 19.81 2.15 -14.41
CA THR A 129 20.86 1.12 -14.50
C THR A 129 20.58 0.20 -15.71
N THR A 130 21.53 -0.69 -16.00
CA THR A 130 21.31 -1.75 -17.00
C THR A 130 20.13 -2.64 -16.62
N LYS A 131 20.01 -3.02 -15.34
CA LYS A 131 18.90 -3.83 -14.82
C LYS A 131 17.54 -3.16 -15.04
N ASP A 132 17.44 -1.84 -14.78
CA ASP A 132 16.21 -1.09 -15.02
C ASP A 132 15.84 -1.07 -16.52
N THR A 133 16.83 -0.94 -17.39
CA THR A 133 16.63 -0.92 -18.85
C THR A 133 16.16 -2.28 -19.38
N GLU A 134 16.72 -3.37 -18.87
CA GLU A 134 16.33 -4.75 -19.21
C GLU A 134 14.91 -5.05 -18.72
N ALA A 135 14.60 -4.70 -17.47
CA ALA A 135 13.26 -4.85 -16.91
C ALA A 135 12.22 -4.04 -17.71
N ALA A 136 12.53 -2.79 -18.07
CA ALA A 136 11.65 -1.95 -18.87
C ALA A 136 11.41 -2.55 -20.27
N ARG A 137 12.45 -3.13 -20.90
CA ARG A 137 12.33 -3.84 -22.18
C ARG A 137 11.41 -5.05 -22.06
N LEU A 138 11.63 -5.90 -21.06
CA LEU A 138 10.82 -7.10 -20.83
C LEU A 138 9.34 -6.74 -20.64
N LEU A 139 9.05 -5.73 -19.82
CA LEU A 139 7.69 -5.28 -19.57
C LEU A 139 7.03 -4.64 -20.81
N SER A 140 7.83 -4.10 -21.73
CA SER A 140 7.35 -3.48 -22.97
C SER A 140 7.13 -4.48 -24.12
N VAL A 141 7.53 -5.75 -23.97
CA VAL A 141 7.31 -6.77 -25.00
C VAL A 141 5.82 -6.87 -25.36
N GLY A 142 5.53 -6.77 -26.65
CA GLY A 142 4.16 -6.78 -27.21
C GLY A 142 3.48 -5.41 -27.25
N SER A 143 4.14 -4.34 -26.76
CA SER A 143 3.61 -2.98 -26.83
C SER A 143 3.95 -2.29 -28.16
N ALA A 144 3.25 -1.21 -28.47
CA ALA A 144 3.56 -0.37 -29.63
C ALA A 144 4.98 0.23 -29.53
N PRO A 145 5.62 0.57 -30.67
CA PRO A 145 6.87 1.32 -30.66
C PRO A 145 6.76 2.59 -29.83
N ASN A 146 7.81 2.96 -29.11
CA ASN A 146 7.86 4.14 -28.22
C ASN A 146 6.84 4.17 -27.08
N TYR A 147 6.18 3.04 -26.78
CA TYR A 147 5.18 2.97 -25.72
C TYR A 147 5.67 3.52 -24.38
N GLY A 148 6.91 3.20 -23.98
CA GLY A 148 7.51 3.72 -22.74
C GLY A 148 7.56 5.25 -22.70
N ASN A 149 8.04 5.90 -23.78
CA ASN A 149 8.09 7.35 -23.87
C ASN A 149 6.69 7.96 -23.82
N SER A 150 5.75 7.43 -24.61
CA SER A 150 4.36 7.92 -24.60
C SER A 150 3.69 7.74 -23.23
N LEU A 151 3.98 6.64 -22.52
CA LEU A 151 3.49 6.41 -21.16
C LEU A 151 4.09 7.43 -20.18
N TYR A 152 5.40 7.69 -20.26
CA TYR A 152 6.05 8.69 -19.41
C TYR A 152 5.53 10.10 -19.66
N ASP A 153 5.33 10.48 -20.92
CA ASP A 153 4.75 11.77 -21.30
C ASP A 153 3.34 11.92 -20.70
N GLN A 154 2.50 10.89 -20.82
CA GLN A 154 1.18 10.88 -20.18
C GLN A 154 1.30 11.01 -18.66
N LEU A 155 2.24 10.33 -18.01
CA LEU A 155 2.41 10.39 -16.56
C LEU A 155 2.92 11.75 -16.06
N THR A 156 3.67 12.48 -16.88
CA THR A 156 4.30 13.76 -16.52
C THR A 156 3.51 14.97 -16.99
N GLN A 157 2.58 14.81 -17.93
CA GLN A 157 1.69 15.87 -18.38
C GLN A 157 0.84 16.43 -17.24
N GLU A 158 0.58 17.74 -17.28
CA GLU A 158 -0.35 18.36 -16.34
C GLU A 158 -1.77 17.81 -16.53
N GLN A 159 -2.19 16.99 -15.57
CA GLN A 159 -3.48 16.30 -15.61
C GLN A 159 -4.64 17.24 -15.26
N ARG A 160 -5.09 18.05 -16.21
CA ARG A 160 -6.18 19.04 -16.03
C ARG A 160 -7.57 18.54 -16.42
N ASP A 161 -7.71 17.25 -16.71
CA ASP A 161 -9.00 16.67 -17.09
C ASP A 161 -10.02 16.74 -15.94
N GLY A 162 -11.24 17.17 -16.26
CA GLY A 162 -12.36 17.27 -15.32
C GLY A 162 -12.79 15.91 -14.79
N ALA A 163 -12.77 14.86 -15.62
CA ALA A 163 -13.11 13.50 -15.20
C ALA A 163 -12.08 12.97 -14.18
N PHE A 164 -10.80 13.22 -14.42
CA PHE A 164 -9.75 12.88 -13.46
C PHE A 164 -9.90 13.65 -12.14
N PHE A 165 -10.27 14.93 -12.18
CA PHE A 165 -10.50 15.72 -10.97
C PHE A 165 -11.67 15.18 -10.14
N GLU A 166 -12.74 14.75 -10.79
CA GLU A 166 -13.85 14.08 -10.14
C GLU A 166 -13.43 12.75 -9.51
N ALA A 167 -12.66 11.93 -10.24
CA ALA A 167 -12.11 10.68 -9.73
C ALA A 167 -11.21 10.91 -8.50
N LEU A 168 -10.43 12.00 -8.47
CA LEU A 168 -9.64 12.38 -7.30
C LEU A 168 -10.53 12.68 -6.09
N ARG A 169 -11.62 13.42 -6.29
CA ARG A 169 -12.57 13.77 -5.22
C ARG A 169 -13.28 12.54 -4.66
N GLN A 170 -13.71 11.63 -5.54
CA GLN A 170 -14.34 10.36 -5.14
C GLN A 170 -13.36 9.47 -4.36
N ASN A 171 -12.14 9.29 -4.88
CA ASN A 171 -11.16 8.35 -4.29
C ASN A 171 -10.39 8.91 -3.10
N TYR A 172 -10.17 10.23 -2.99
CA TYR A 172 -9.27 10.82 -2.01
C TYR A 172 -9.88 11.93 -1.14
N GLY A 173 -11.17 12.26 -1.34
CA GLY A 173 -11.89 13.30 -0.59
C GLY A 173 -11.67 14.71 -1.14
N LYS A 174 -12.11 15.75 -0.40
CA LYS A 174 -12.03 17.16 -0.84
C LYS A 174 -10.57 17.61 -1.13
N PRO A 175 -10.34 18.45 -2.15
CA PRO A 175 -9.03 19.02 -2.43
C PRO A 175 -8.54 19.91 -1.27
N PRO A 176 -7.21 20.05 -1.07
CA PRO A 176 -6.65 20.83 0.04
C PRO A 176 -7.11 22.30 0.13
N ASN A 177 -7.52 22.89 -0.99
CA ASN A 177 -7.92 24.30 -1.07
C ASN A 177 -9.39 24.56 -0.73
N GLU A 178 -10.24 23.54 -0.66
CA GLU A 178 -11.66 23.71 -0.29
C GLU A 178 -11.89 23.91 1.22
N ASN A 179 -10.86 23.69 2.05
CA ASN A 179 -10.96 23.88 3.51
C ASN A 179 -11.02 25.36 3.95
N ASN A 180 -10.81 26.31 3.05
CA ASN A 180 -10.77 27.74 3.36
C ASN A 180 -12.04 28.52 2.96
N VAL A 181 -13.03 27.85 2.36
CA VAL A 181 -14.28 28.49 1.90
C VAL A 181 -15.49 27.71 2.39
N GLU A 182 -15.58 27.50 3.70
CA GLU A 182 -16.85 27.19 4.37
C GLU A 182 -16.94 28.08 5.63
N SER A 183 -17.66 29.19 5.46
CA SER A 183 -18.59 29.79 6.44
C SER A 183 -18.02 30.41 7.71
N LYS A 184 -17.72 31.72 7.65
CA LYS A 184 -17.90 32.61 8.81
C LYS A 184 -19.40 32.87 9.01
N SER A 185 -19.95 32.44 10.15
CA SER A 185 -20.93 33.13 11.04
C SER A 185 -21.78 32.10 11.84
N PRO A 186 -22.46 32.48 12.95
CA PRO A 186 -21.86 32.59 14.27
C PRO A 186 -22.61 31.79 15.38
N ALA A 187 -21.93 31.67 16.53
CA ALA A 187 -22.46 31.40 17.88
C ALA A 187 -22.90 29.96 18.26
N GLU A 188 -22.08 29.39 19.15
CA GLU A 188 -22.40 28.63 20.37
C GLU A 188 -23.43 27.49 20.33
N GLU A 189 -22.94 26.27 20.55
CA GLU A 189 -23.44 25.44 21.65
C GLU A 189 -22.29 24.59 22.23
N ARG A 190 -21.94 24.85 23.49
CA ARG A 190 -20.93 24.12 24.26
C ARG A 190 -21.58 22.86 24.86
N VAL A 191 -21.00 21.68 24.61
CA VAL A 191 -21.27 20.46 25.41
C VAL A 191 -19.94 19.70 25.61
N PRO A 192 -19.66 19.17 26.82
CA PRO A 192 -18.30 19.12 27.37
C PRO A 192 -17.47 17.88 27.00
N GLU A 193 -16.15 18.07 27.05
CA GLU A 193 -15.10 17.08 26.85
C GLU A 193 -15.28 15.81 27.73
N ARG A 194 -15.49 14.66 27.08
CA ARG A 194 -15.19 13.36 27.69
C ARG A 194 -13.76 12.96 27.33
N LYS A 195 -12.88 13.00 28.34
CA LYS A 195 -11.50 12.51 28.26
C LYS A 195 -11.50 10.99 28.03
N HIS A 196 -11.13 10.55 26.83
CA HIS A 196 -10.75 9.16 26.59
C HIS A 196 -9.24 9.01 26.84
N GLN A 197 -8.91 8.23 27.86
CA GLN A 197 -7.55 7.81 28.20
C GLN A 197 -6.98 6.90 27.12
N SER A 198 -5.76 7.20 26.65
CA SER A 198 -4.93 6.28 25.87
C SER A 198 -4.51 5.07 26.74
N PRO A 199 -4.46 3.84 26.20
CA PRO A 199 -3.94 2.70 26.94
C PRO A 199 -2.43 2.83 27.15
N ARG A 200 -1.99 2.64 28.40
CA ARG A 200 -0.60 2.67 28.83
C ARG A 200 0.16 1.41 28.38
N THR A 201 1.43 1.65 28.06
CA THR A 201 2.54 0.72 27.84
C THR A 201 2.61 -0.39 28.90
N TYR A 202 2.82 -1.62 28.46
CA TYR A 202 3.09 -2.79 29.30
C TYR A 202 4.44 -2.65 30.03
N GLU A 203 4.41 -2.52 31.35
CA GLU A 203 5.55 -2.81 32.21
C GLU A 203 5.36 -4.15 32.91
N LYS A 204 6.35 -5.04 32.70
CA LYS A 204 6.54 -6.31 33.41
C LYS A 204 6.79 -6.03 34.89
N ILE A 205 5.94 -6.54 35.79
CA ILE A 205 6.34 -6.79 37.17
C ILE A 205 5.91 -8.21 37.56
N SER A 206 6.92 -9.04 37.78
CA SER A 206 6.82 -10.43 38.23
C SER A 206 6.36 -10.47 39.69
N ARG A 207 5.40 -11.37 39.96
CA ARG A 207 4.82 -11.66 41.27
C ARG A 207 5.89 -12.11 42.27
N LYS A 208 5.90 -11.52 43.47
CA LYS A 208 6.33 -12.20 44.69
C LYS A 208 5.08 -12.63 45.46
N GLU A 209 4.92 -13.93 45.61
CA GLU A 209 3.98 -14.55 46.53
C GLU A 209 4.43 -14.28 47.97
N GLN A 210 3.51 -13.85 48.83
CA GLN A 210 3.58 -14.11 50.26
C GLN A 210 2.23 -14.66 50.70
N ILE A 211 2.24 -15.97 50.91
CA ILE A 211 1.24 -16.75 51.61
C ILE A 211 1.37 -16.39 53.10
N GLN A 212 0.29 -15.98 53.74
CA GLN A 212 0.02 -16.40 55.12
C GLN A 212 -1.44 -16.16 55.50
N ALA A 213 -2.13 -17.27 55.77
CA ALA A 213 -3.44 -17.31 56.38
C ALA A 213 -3.31 -17.85 57.80
N LYS A 214 -4.24 -17.37 58.65
CA LYS A 214 -4.73 -17.88 59.93
C LYS A 214 -4.02 -17.44 61.22
N THR A 215 -4.83 -16.68 61.96
CA THR A 215 -4.97 -16.60 63.42
C THR A 215 -4.73 -17.91 64.15
N ASP A 216 -4.02 -17.85 65.28
CA ASP A 216 -4.45 -18.45 66.55
C ASP A 216 -3.71 -17.79 67.73
N THR A 217 -4.47 -17.52 68.78
CA THR A 217 -4.07 -16.93 70.07
C THR A 217 -3.77 -18.06 71.06
N ILE A 218 -2.72 -17.95 71.89
CA ILE A 218 -2.64 -18.28 73.34
C ILE A 218 -1.16 -18.23 73.80
N SER A 219 -0.93 -17.60 74.96
CA SER A 219 0.37 -17.42 75.65
C SER A 219 0.70 -18.58 76.63
N PRO A 220 1.98 -18.81 76.98
CA PRO A 220 2.38 -19.81 77.98
C PRO A 220 2.64 -19.20 79.38
N PRO A 221 2.61 -20.01 80.44
CA PRO A 221 3.53 -19.88 81.58
C PRO A 221 4.80 -20.72 81.39
#